data_AF-A0A419W5R9-F1
#
_entry.id   AF-A0A419W5R9-F1
#
_cell.length_a   1.000
_cell.length_b   1.000
_cell.length_c   1.000
_cell.angle_alpha   90.00
_cell.angle_beta   90.00
_cell.angle_gamma   90.00
#
_symmetry.space_group_name_H-M   'P 1'
#
loop_
_entity.id
_entity.type
_entity.pdbx_description
1 polymer ?
#
loop_
_entity_poly.entity_id
_entity_poly.type
_entity_poly.pdbx_seq_one_letter_code
_entity_poly.pdbx_strand_id
1 'polypeptide(L)' 'MGKTACKKDDYKEPENPKYYCKKCGSKAKKEDKLCKPKKLKD' A
#
# COMPACT_ATOMS: atom_id res chain seq x y z
N MET A 1 7.61 -6.14 -13.32
CA MET A 1 8.26 -5.62 -12.10
C MET A 1 7.17 -5.01 -11.20
N GLY A 2 6.76 -5.62 -10.09
CA GLY A 2 7.40 -5.42 -8.78
C GLY A 2 6.70 -4.30 -7.99
N LYS A 3 5.56 -4.62 -7.36
CA LYS A 3 4.63 -3.73 -6.64
C LYS A 3 5.40 -2.77 -5.72
N THR A 4 5.30 -1.46 -5.97
CA THR A 4 6.27 -0.44 -5.51
C THR A 4 6.28 -0.16 -4.01
N ALA A 5 5.15 -0.33 -3.29
CA ALA A 5 5.04 0.11 -1.90
C ALA A 5 5.46 -0.95 -0.86
N CYS A 6 5.48 -2.23 -1.20
CA CYS A 6 5.89 -3.30 -0.26
C CYS A 6 7.41 -3.52 -0.17
N LYS A 7 8.18 -2.85 -1.03
CA LYS A 7 9.59 -3.17 -1.26
C LYS A 7 10.49 -1.93 -1.33
N LYS A 8 9.96 -0.75 -1.03
CA LYS A 8 10.72 0.50 -1.01
C LYS A 8 10.59 1.14 0.37
N ASP A 9 11.70 1.19 1.09
CA ASP A 9 11.86 1.93 2.34
C ASP A 9 11.59 3.44 2.17
N ASP A 10 11.74 3.96 0.94
CA ASP A 10 11.43 5.35 0.54
C ASP A 10 9.94 5.57 0.16
N TYR A 11 9.04 4.63 0.44
CA TYR A 11 7.63 4.84 0.14
C TYR A 11 6.94 5.68 1.23
N LYS A 12 6.77 6.97 0.97
CA LYS A 12 5.99 7.85 1.85
C LYS A 12 4.51 7.47 1.81
N GLU A 13 4.01 6.98 2.94
CA GLU A 13 2.60 6.65 3.10
C GLU A 13 1.74 7.91 2.93
N PRO A 14 0.68 7.87 2.11
CA PRO A 14 -0.20 9.00 1.97
C PRO A 14 -1.03 9.19 3.24
N GLU A 15 -1.28 10.44 3.63
CA GLU A 15 -2.03 10.80 4.85
C GLU A 15 -3.45 10.19 4.90
N ASN A 16 -4.09 10.01 3.74
CA ASN A 16 -5.39 9.34 3.62
C ASN A 16 -5.28 8.11 2.70
N PRO A 17 -4.80 6.96 3.23
CA PRO A 17 -4.70 5.73 2.46
C PRO A 17 -6.04 5.02 2.40
N LYS A 18 -6.45 4.61 1.20
CA LYS A 18 -7.68 3.84 0.97
C LYS A 18 -7.44 2.33 1.00
N TYR A 19 -6.19 1.91 0.85
CA TYR A 19 -5.80 0.52 0.76
C TYR A 19 -4.58 0.26 1.64
N TYR A 20 -4.51 -0.94 2.24
CA TYR A 20 -3.32 -1.43 2.93
C TYR A 20 -2.92 -2.79 2.38
N CYS A 21 -1.64 -3.12 2.45
CA CYS A 21 -1.19 -4.45 2.10
C CYS A 21 -1.35 -5.38 3.29
N LYS A 22 -2.19 -6.43 3.16
CA LYS A 22 -2.34 -7.45 4.22
C LYS A 22 -1.03 -8.18 4.53
N LYS A 23 -0.08 -8.24 3.59
CA LYS A 23 1.18 -8.98 3.74
C LYS A 23 2.32 -8.12 4.32
N CYS A 24 2.41 -6.85 3.91
CA CYS A 24 3.55 -5.97 4.22
C CYS A 24 3.21 -4.90 5.26
N GLY A 25 1.92 -4.63 5.49
CA GLY A 25 1.46 -3.51 6.33
C GLY A 25 1.42 -2.15 5.62
N SER A 26 2.12 -1.96 4.50
CA SER A 26 2.19 -0.69 3.77
C SER A 26 0.80 -0.16 3.36
N LYS A 27 0.55 1.14 3.51
CA LYS A 27 -0.71 1.79 3.14
C LYS A 27 -0.57 2.63 1.88
N ALA A 28 -1.58 2.65 1.01
CA ALA A 28 -1.57 3.40 -0.24
C ALA A 28 -2.96 3.93 -0.63
N LYS A 29 -2.99 4.99 -1.45
CA LYS A 29 -4.22 5.50 -2.06
C LYS A 29 -4.77 4.61 -3.19
N LYS A 30 -3.90 3.84 -3.85
CA LYS A 30 -4.24 2.95 -4.98
C LYS A 30 -3.84 1.51 -4.68
N GLU A 31 -4.65 0.56 -5.10
CA GLU A 31 -4.39 -0.88 -4.90
C GLU A 31 -3.14 -1.37 -5.65
N ASP A 32 -2.88 -0.80 -6.82
CA ASP A 32 -1.80 -1.21 -7.74
C ASP A 32 -0.39 -1.01 -7.13
N LYS A 33 -0.27 -0.07 -6.20
CA LYS A 33 0.98 0.17 -5.46
C LYS A 33 1.33 -0.99 -4.51
N LEU A 34 0.36 -1.81 -4.11
CA LEU A 34 0.48 -2.81 -3.05
C LEU A 34 0.48 -4.24 -3.61
N CYS A 35 1.26 -5.14 -3.00
CA CYS A 35 1.33 -6.51 -3.48
C CYS A 35 0.06 -7.33 -3.21
N LYS A 36 -0.55 -7.15 -2.02
CA LYS A 36 -1.85 -7.71 -1.63
C LYS A 36 -2.73 -6.60 -1.04
N PRO A 37 -3.28 -5.71 -1.89
CA PRO A 37 -4.10 -4.61 -1.43
C PRO A 37 -5.40 -5.12 -0.79
N LYS A 38 -5.78 -4.50 0.31
CA LYS A 38 -7.09 -4.59 0.94
C LYS A 38 -7.60 -3.18 1.15
N LYS A 39 -8.89 -2.95 0.94
CA LYS A 39 -9.52 -1.67 1.28
C LYS A 39 -9.46 -1.47 2.79
N LEU A 40 -8.98 -0.32 3.26
CA LEU A 40 -9.37 0.17 4.58
C LEU A 40 -10.84 0.55 4.42
N LYS A 41 -11.73 -0.21 5.05
CA LYS A 41 -13.09 0.29 5.29
C LYS A 41 -12.98 1.26 6.46
N ASP A 42 -13.60 2.42 6.27
CA ASP A 42 -13.86 3.41 7.31
C ASP A 42 -14.53 2.74 8.53
#